data_AF-A0A9W9HZG9-F1
#
_entry.id   AF-A0A9W9HZG9-F1
#
_cell.length_a   1.000
_cell.length_b   1.000
_cell.length_c   1.000
_cell.angle_alpha   90.00
_cell.angle_beta   90.00
_cell.angle_gamma   90.00
#
_symmetry.space_group_name_H-M   'P 1'
#
loop_
_entity.id
_entity.type
_entity.pdbx_description
1 polymer ?
#
loop_
_entity_poly.entity_id
_entity_poly.type
_entity_poly.pdbx_seq_one_letter_code
_entity_poly.pdbx_strand_id
1 'polypeptide(L)'
;MVAIIADRLAVNDGLLNSENAALLRQSDPSLPLEELRRRYDEDGYLFLKQILPRDDVLAAREAYFSSLESTGVLKPGTNPREGIFDHAKRHEDYPGIGAGNIGGNGKPGGDRAAAFVDLALDAHYQDWYAEKFCNHSALYDFVSKFSDWGKNTLSLRRTLLRNNIPGSKPIGVHYDQIFLRHGDPTSVTAWVPMGDIKINGGGLIYLEDGDRIGVGMEEAFFVKAKEAGLTDEEARSAFNSNMMATGLLSEFPAEFAREHGRRWLVSAYEAGDVVLHKPHMIHASAINQDPDNVIRLATDLRFCDSSKPYDKRWMNYYRFHDGV
;
A
#
# COMPACT_ATOMS: atom_id res chain seq x y z
N MET A 1 -17.35 22.90 -2.47
CA MET A 1 -16.20 23.82 -2.54
C MET A 1 -14.96 22.98 -2.71
N VAL A 2 -14.48 22.82 -3.95
CA VAL A 2 -13.26 22.07 -4.30
C VAL A 2 -12.17 23.11 -4.52
N ALA A 3 -11.50 23.51 -3.45
CA ALA A 3 -10.26 24.28 -3.49
C ALA A 3 -9.78 24.44 -2.05
N ILE A 4 -8.95 23.50 -1.62
CA ILE A 4 -7.66 23.68 -0.93
C ILE A 4 -7.16 22.25 -0.83
N ILE A 5 -6.37 21.83 -1.82
CA ILE A 5 -5.44 20.72 -1.58
C ILE A 5 -4.48 21.29 -0.54
N ALA A 6 -4.50 20.70 0.66
CA ALA A 6 -3.97 21.30 1.87
C ALA A 6 -2.56 21.86 1.69
N ASP A 7 -2.28 22.97 2.38
CA ASP A 7 -0.92 23.43 2.60
C ASP A 7 -0.09 22.22 3.02
N ARG A 8 0.97 21.93 2.25
CA ARG A 8 1.98 20.90 2.54
C ARG A 8 1.63 19.44 2.16
N LEU A 9 0.71 19.18 1.23
CA LEU A 9 0.70 17.86 0.57
C LEU A 9 1.93 17.72 -0.34
N ALA A 10 2.76 16.70 -0.12
CA ALA A 10 4.02 16.53 -0.85
C ALA A 10 4.31 15.06 -1.19
N VAL A 11 5.07 14.88 -2.26
CA VAL A 11 5.75 13.64 -2.68
C VAL A 11 7.26 13.90 -2.68
N ASN A 12 8.08 12.88 -2.93
CA ASN A 12 9.54 12.96 -2.87
C ASN A 12 10.16 14.12 -3.67
N ASP A 13 9.51 14.53 -4.75
CA ASP A 13 10.04 15.44 -5.74
C ASP A 13 9.24 16.74 -5.90
N GLY A 14 8.27 16.99 -5.00
CA GLY A 14 7.54 18.26 -5.01
C GLY A 14 6.21 18.27 -4.26
N LEU A 15 5.54 19.42 -4.32
CA LEU A 15 4.21 19.60 -3.77
C LEU A 15 3.14 19.09 -4.75
N LEU A 16 2.07 18.53 -4.18
CA LEU A 16 0.84 18.29 -4.90
C LEU A 16 -0.16 19.42 -4.57
N ASN A 17 -0.69 20.07 -5.61
CA ASN A 17 -1.59 21.20 -5.53
C ASN A 17 -2.78 20.99 -6.50
N SER A 18 -3.68 21.97 -6.60
CA SER A 18 -4.88 21.86 -7.43
C SER A 18 -4.63 21.67 -8.93
N GLU A 19 -3.42 21.93 -9.43
CA GLU A 19 -3.06 21.76 -10.84
C GLU A 19 -2.62 20.34 -11.17
N ASN A 20 -1.95 19.66 -10.23
CA ASN A 20 -1.36 18.32 -10.45
C ASN A 20 -1.97 17.22 -9.56
N ALA A 21 -2.99 17.54 -8.77
CA ALA A 21 -3.72 16.58 -7.95
C ALA A 21 -5.24 16.80 -7.96
N ALA A 22 -5.98 15.74 -7.68
CA ALA A 22 -7.44 15.72 -7.53
C ALA A 22 -7.86 14.76 -6.41
N LEU A 23 -9.12 14.78 -6.00
CA LEU A 23 -9.61 13.89 -4.95
C LEU A 23 -10.00 12.51 -5.50
N LEU A 24 -9.74 11.46 -4.72
CA LEU A 24 -10.31 10.13 -4.98
C LEU A 24 -11.83 10.16 -4.93
N ARG A 25 -12.48 9.37 -5.80
CA ARG A 25 -13.93 9.20 -5.81
C ARG A 25 -14.37 8.25 -4.71
N GLN A 26 -14.95 8.80 -3.65
CA GLN A 26 -15.54 8.01 -2.57
C GLN A 26 -16.76 7.21 -3.05
N SER A 27 -16.89 5.99 -2.55
CA SER A 27 -17.99 5.08 -2.82
C SER A 27 -18.56 4.53 -1.52
N ASP A 28 -19.88 4.57 -1.39
CA ASP A 28 -20.61 3.90 -0.33
C ASP A 28 -20.65 2.40 -0.64
N PRO A 29 -20.24 1.51 0.29
CA PRO A 29 -20.22 0.06 0.06
C PRO A 29 -21.60 -0.54 -0.17
N SER A 30 -22.70 0.18 0.13
CA SER A 30 -24.08 -0.24 -0.12
C SER A 30 -24.60 0.05 -1.54
N LEU A 31 -23.82 0.74 -2.38
CA LEU A 31 -24.19 0.94 -3.79
C LEU A 31 -24.38 -0.41 -4.51
N PRO A 32 -25.22 -0.45 -5.57
CA PRO A 32 -25.36 -1.66 -6.39
C PRO A 32 -24.00 -2.17 -6.88
N LEU A 33 -23.77 -3.49 -6.82
CA LEU A 33 -22.50 -4.10 -7.23
C LEU A 33 -22.11 -3.74 -8.68
N GLU A 34 -23.09 -3.60 -9.57
CA GLU A 34 -22.85 -3.16 -10.95
C GLU A 34 -22.21 -1.76 -11.01
N GLU A 35 -22.69 -0.80 -10.21
CA GLU A 35 -22.11 0.55 -10.15
C GLU A 35 -20.72 0.52 -9.51
N LEU A 36 -20.52 -0.29 -8.45
CA LEU A 36 -19.21 -0.44 -7.82
C LEU A 36 -18.19 -1.04 -8.78
N ARG A 37 -18.59 -2.08 -9.55
CA ARG A 37 -17.74 -2.70 -10.58
C ARG A 37 -17.44 -1.72 -11.70
N ARG A 38 -18.44 -0.97 -12.19
CA ARG A 38 -18.25 0.06 -13.20
C ARG A 38 -17.22 1.11 -12.77
N ARG A 39 -17.30 1.62 -11.53
CA ARG A 39 -16.30 2.55 -10.98
C ARG A 39 -14.91 1.94 -10.91
N TYR A 40 -14.81 0.72 -10.39
CA TYR A 40 -13.54 0.00 -10.32
C TYR A 40 -12.91 -0.21 -11.70
N ASP A 41 -13.74 -0.47 -12.71
CA ASP A 41 -13.29 -0.66 -14.09
C ASP A 41 -12.87 0.62 -14.78
N GLU A 42 -13.60 1.71 -14.55
CA GLU A 42 -13.28 3.04 -15.09
C GLU A 42 -12.05 3.66 -14.42
N ASP A 43 -12.00 3.63 -13.10
CA ASP A 43 -11.02 4.37 -12.30
C ASP A 43 -9.77 3.52 -11.99
N GLY A 44 -9.84 2.18 -12.13
CA GLY A 44 -8.78 1.24 -11.73
C GLY A 44 -8.69 1.00 -10.22
N TYR A 45 -9.50 1.70 -9.44
CA TYR A 45 -9.63 1.57 -7.99
C TYR A 45 -11.08 1.76 -7.54
N LEU A 46 -11.38 1.38 -6.30
CA LEU A 46 -12.65 1.62 -5.63
C LEU A 46 -12.40 2.03 -4.18
N PHE A 47 -12.62 3.31 -3.87
CA PHE A 47 -12.46 3.84 -2.52
C PHE A 47 -13.75 3.66 -1.72
N LEU A 48 -13.77 2.66 -0.85
CA LEU A 48 -14.91 2.26 -0.03
C LEU A 48 -14.82 2.93 1.35
N LYS A 49 -15.89 3.63 1.72
CA LYS A 49 -15.99 4.28 3.03
C LYS A 49 -16.56 3.33 4.07
N GLN A 50 -15.91 3.26 5.24
CA GLN A 50 -16.45 2.61 6.46
C GLN A 50 -16.94 1.16 6.25
N ILE A 51 -16.24 0.39 5.43
CA ILE A 51 -16.53 -1.02 5.19
C ILE A 51 -16.08 -1.92 6.35
N LEU A 52 -15.01 -1.55 7.04
CA LEU A 52 -14.56 -2.21 8.26
C LEU A 52 -15.11 -1.46 9.48
N PRO A 53 -15.54 -2.17 10.54
CA PRO A 53 -15.88 -1.53 11.81
C PRO A 53 -14.68 -0.73 12.33
N ARG A 54 -14.88 0.57 12.56
CA ARG A 54 -13.84 1.50 13.00
C ARG A 54 -13.09 1.00 14.24
N ASP A 55 -13.81 0.47 15.22
CA ASP A 55 -13.22 0.01 16.47
C ASP A 55 -12.31 -1.20 16.30
N ASP A 56 -12.61 -2.11 15.36
CA ASP A 56 -11.74 -3.25 15.05
C ASP A 56 -10.43 -2.80 14.41
N VAL A 57 -10.50 -1.80 13.50
CA VAL A 57 -9.32 -1.17 12.90
C VAL A 57 -8.46 -0.48 13.96
N LEU A 58 -9.08 0.29 14.85
CA LEU A 58 -8.35 1.01 15.89
C LEU A 58 -7.81 0.08 16.99
N ALA A 59 -8.47 -1.05 17.27
CA ALA A 59 -7.95 -2.06 18.18
C ALA A 59 -6.71 -2.75 17.62
N ALA A 60 -6.70 -3.07 16.31
CA ALA A 60 -5.52 -3.60 15.63
C ALA A 60 -4.38 -2.57 15.59
N ARG A 61 -4.68 -1.29 15.36
CA ARG A 61 -3.71 -0.18 15.45
C ARG A 61 -3.09 -0.08 16.85
N GLU A 62 -3.91 -0.12 17.89
CA GLU A 62 -3.45 -0.07 19.28
C GLU A 62 -2.54 -1.26 19.60
N ALA A 63 -2.94 -2.48 19.23
CA ALA A 63 -2.13 -3.68 19.43
C ALA A 63 -0.74 -3.58 18.76
N TYR A 64 -0.67 -3.05 17.53
CA TYR A 64 0.59 -2.80 16.82
C TYR A 64 1.49 -1.83 17.56
N PHE A 65 0.96 -0.66 17.96
CA PHE A 65 1.79 0.35 18.61
C PHE A 65 2.17 -0.03 20.04
N SER A 66 1.31 -0.75 20.76
CA SER A 66 1.63 -1.33 22.06
C SER A 66 2.79 -2.31 21.97
N SER A 67 2.86 -3.15 20.92
CA SER A 67 3.99 -4.08 20.76
C SER A 67 5.32 -3.37 20.47
N LEU A 68 5.27 -2.10 20.04
CA LEU A 68 6.44 -1.28 19.70
C LEU A 68 6.86 -0.30 20.81
N GLU A 69 6.13 -0.20 21.93
CA GLU A 69 6.42 0.77 22.99
C GLU A 69 7.87 0.68 23.50
N SER A 70 8.40 -0.53 23.64
CA SER A 70 9.76 -0.79 24.13
C SER A 70 10.87 -0.21 23.24
N THR A 71 10.55 0.13 21.98
CA THR A 71 11.47 0.74 21.01
C THR A 71 11.61 2.26 21.20
N GLY A 72 10.69 2.87 21.96
CA GLY A 72 10.60 4.31 22.13
C GLY A 72 10.12 5.07 20.88
N VAL A 73 9.52 4.40 19.89
CA VAL A 73 8.96 5.04 18.68
C VAL A 73 7.83 6.03 19.03
N LEU A 74 7.08 5.74 20.08
CA LEU A 74 5.95 6.54 20.52
C LEU A 74 6.37 7.64 21.48
N LYS A 75 5.73 8.80 21.37
CA LYS A 75 5.86 9.90 22.31
C LYS A 75 5.46 9.44 23.72
N PRO A 76 6.30 9.63 24.75
CA PRO A 76 5.95 9.27 26.12
C PRO A 76 4.65 9.94 26.59
N GLY A 77 3.76 9.17 27.21
CA GLY A 77 2.51 9.65 27.79
C GLY A 77 1.34 9.80 26.81
N THR A 78 1.50 9.42 25.52
CA THR A 78 0.37 9.32 24.57
C THR A 78 -0.20 7.90 24.53
N ASN A 79 -1.46 7.75 24.11
CA ASN A 79 -2.06 6.44 23.93
C ASN A 79 -1.49 5.75 22.67
N PRO A 80 -1.08 4.47 22.71
CA PRO A 80 -0.64 3.73 21.53
C PRO A 80 -1.61 3.77 20.35
N ARG A 81 -2.92 3.81 20.62
CA ARG A 81 -3.96 3.98 19.60
C ARG A 81 -3.80 5.27 18.79
N GLU A 82 -3.26 6.34 19.37
CA GLU A 82 -2.98 7.59 18.65
C GLU A 82 -1.77 7.43 17.72
N GLY A 83 -0.78 6.64 18.12
CA GLY A 83 0.42 6.37 17.32
C GLY A 83 1.24 7.63 17.06
N ILE A 84 1.44 8.48 18.08
CA ILE A 84 2.19 9.73 17.96
C ILE A 84 3.69 9.43 18.01
N PHE A 85 4.43 9.83 16.99
CA PHE A 85 5.88 9.67 16.94
C PHE A 85 6.59 10.56 17.98
N ASP A 86 7.59 10.01 18.66
CA ASP A 86 8.48 10.82 19.50
C ASP A 86 9.48 11.60 18.63
N HIS A 87 9.14 12.86 18.32
CA HIS A 87 10.01 13.76 17.55
C HIS A 87 11.41 14.00 18.14
N ALA A 88 11.66 13.65 19.40
CA ALA A 88 13.00 13.67 19.97
C ALA A 88 13.89 12.53 19.45
N LYS A 89 13.30 11.53 18.79
CA LYS A 89 13.99 10.39 18.21
C LYS A 89 14.45 10.65 16.78
N ARG A 90 15.45 9.89 16.35
CA ARG A 90 16.00 9.97 15.00
C ARG A 90 15.20 9.11 14.05
N HIS A 91 14.95 9.62 12.85
CA HIS A 91 14.11 8.95 11.86
C HIS A 91 14.74 7.65 11.36
N GLU A 92 16.07 7.57 11.30
CA GLU A 92 16.79 6.39 10.81
C GLU A 92 16.65 5.17 11.73
N ASP A 93 16.27 5.39 12.99
CA ASP A 93 16.06 4.30 13.97
C ASP A 93 14.68 3.60 13.75
N TYR A 94 13.79 4.18 12.92
CA TYR A 94 12.42 3.70 12.68
C TYR A 94 12.04 3.68 11.19
N PRO A 95 12.78 2.94 10.35
CA PRO A 95 12.51 2.89 8.91
C PRO A 95 11.16 2.24 8.59
N GLY A 96 10.56 2.62 7.46
CA GLY A 96 9.34 1.97 6.98
C GLY A 96 9.58 0.53 6.51
N ILE A 97 8.72 -0.39 6.92
CA ILE A 97 8.79 -1.82 6.55
C ILE A 97 8.21 -2.04 5.15
N GLY A 98 8.93 -2.83 4.33
CA GLY A 98 8.53 -3.18 2.96
C GLY A 98 8.44 -2.01 1.97
N ALA A 99 8.91 -0.81 2.32
CA ALA A 99 8.71 0.42 1.54
C ALA A 99 9.59 0.53 0.28
N GLY A 100 10.22 -0.56 -0.18
CA GLY A 100 11.15 -0.54 -1.31
C GLY A 100 12.46 0.23 -1.05
N ASN A 101 12.72 0.62 0.20
CA ASN A 101 13.89 1.43 0.57
C ASN A 101 15.23 0.69 0.42
N ILE A 102 15.20 -0.64 0.38
CA ILE A 102 16.37 -1.50 0.16
C ILE A 102 16.04 -2.49 -0.95
N GLY A 103 16.96 -2.60 -1.91
CA GLY A 103 16.82 -3.53 -3.04
C GLY A 103 16.60 -4.97 -2.59
N GLY A 104 15.81 -5.73 -3.35
CA GLY A 104 15.53 -7.14 -3.08
C GLY A 104 14.81 -7.42 -1.74
N ASN A 105 13.98 -6.47 -1.26
CA ASN A 105 13.23 -6.61 0.00
C ASN A 105 14.13 -6.83 1.23
N GLY A 106 15.26 -6.12 1.30
CA GLY A 106 16.22 -6.26 2.40
C GLY A 106 15.79 -5.63 3.72
N LYS A 107 16.35 -6.12 4.84
CA LYS A 107 16.08 -5.61 6.20
C LYS A 107 16.60 -4.16 6.36
N PRO A 108 15.75 -3.18 6.71
CA PRO A 108 16.14 -1.77 6.78
C PRO A 108 16.85 -1.35 8.08
N GLY A 109 17.56 -0.23 8.02
CA GLY A 109 18.04 0.55 9.19
C GLY A 109 19.25 -0.02 9.96
N GLY A 110 19.72 -1.22 9.64
CA GLY A 110 20.90 -1.83 10.27
C GLY A 110 20.73 -2.09 11.78
N ASP A 111 21.85 -2.28 12.51
CA ASP A 111 21.84 -2.68 13.92
C ASP A 111 21.09 -1.72 14.84
N ARG A 112 21.12 -0.42 14.52
CA ARG A 112 20.45 0.62 15.32
C ARG A 112 18.92 0.53 15.27
N ALA A 113 18.37 0.17 14.12
CA ALA A 113 16.93 0.02 13.94
C ALA A 113 16.44 -1.39 14.26
N ALA A 114 17.33 -2.35 14.55
CA ALA A 114 17.00 -3.76 14.65
C ALA A 114 15.85 -4.05 15.64
N ALA A 115 15.88 -3.45 16.83
CA ALA A 115 14.83 -3.63 17.83
C ALA A 115 13.44 -3.22 17.30
N PHE A 116 13.36 -2.10 16.59
CA PHE A 116 12.12 -1.64 15.96
C PHE A 116 11.71 -2.55 14.81
N VAL A 117 12.63 -2.83 13.89
CA VAL A 117 12.37 -3.61 12.68
C VAL A 117 11.95 -5.04 13.00
N ASP A 118 12.56 -5.66 14.02
CA ASP A 118 12.22 -7.02 14.43
C ASP A 118 10.83 -7.11 15.07
N LEU A 119 10.45 -6.15 15.90
CA LEU A 119 9.10 -6.08 16.46
C LEU A 119 8.04 -5.72 15.40
N ALA A 120 8.37 -4.83 14.46
CA ALA A 120 7.49 -4.49 13.35
C ALA A 120 7.30 -5.68 12.39
N LEU A 121 8.34 -6.49 12.17
CA LEU A 121 8.24 -7.76 11.44
C LEU A 121 7.40 -8.77 12.22
N ASP A 122 7.66 -8.95 13.51
CA ASP A 122 6.94 -9.87 14.39
C ASP A 122 5.43 -9.62 14.39
N ALA A 123 4.99 -8.36 14.31
CA ALA A 123 3.58 -7.99 14.18
C ALA A 123 2.86 -8.66 12.99
N HIS A 124 3.57 -9.01 11.92
CA HIS A 124 3.00 -9.72 10.76
C HIS A 124 2.56 -11.16 11.09
N TYR A 125 3.05 -11.71 12.21
CA TYR A 125 2.81 -13.09 12.65
C TYR A 125 1.82 -13.18 13.82
N GLN A 126 1.48 -12.04 14.43
CA GLN A 126 0.63 -12.01 15.61
C GLN A 126 -0.82 -12.34 15.26
N ASP A 127 -1.49 -13.16 16.08
CA ASP A 127 -2.86 -13.63 15.84
C ASP A 127 -3.87 -12.49 15.63
N TRP A 128 -3.72 -11.39 16.38
CA TRP A 128 -4.60 -10.22 16.25
C TRP A 128 -4.55 -9.61 14.85
N TYR A 129 -3.42 -9.74 14.16
CA TYR A 129 -3.19 -9.22 12.82
C TYR A 129 -3.44 -10.31 11.77
N ALA A 130 -2.60 -11.36 11.77
CA ALA A 130 -2.55 -12.38 10.74
C ALA A 130 -3.84 -13.19 10.62
N GLU A 131 -4.42 -13.56 11.76
CA GLU A 131 -5.57 -14.47 11.79
C GLU A 131 -6.89 -13.70 11.95
N LYS A 132 -6.91 -12.63 12.75
CA LYS A 132 -8.13 -11.84 13.00
C LYS A 132 -8.30 -10.69 12.01
N PHE A 133 -7.39 -9.71 11.96
CA PHE A 133 -7.59 -8.48 11.18
C PHE A 133 -7.51 -8.73 9.66
N CYS A 134 -6.49 -9.46 9.20
CA CYS A 134 -6.31 -9.76 7.77
C CYS A 134 -7.42 -10.63 7.17
N ASN A 135 -8.15 -11.39 8.00
CA ASN A 135 -9.28 -12.22 7.58
C ASN A 135 -10.63 -11.66 8.04
N HIS A 136 -10.72 -10.35 8.28
CA HIS A 136 -11.95 -9.74 8.76
C HIS A 136 -13.12 -9.99 7.78
N SER A 137 -14.20 -10.60 8.28
CA SER A 137 -15.32 -11.07 7.45
C SER A 137 -15.96 -9.96 6.62
N ALA A 138 -16.12 -8.75 7.16
CA ALA A 138 -16.70 -7.63 6.42
C ALA A 138 -15.96 -7.32 5.10
N LEU A 139 -14.63 -7.36 5.09
CA LEU A 139 -13.85 -7.14 3.87
C LEU A 139 -13.85 -8.39 2.99
N TYR A 140 -13.64 -9.57 3.57
CA TYR A 140 -13.62 -10.82 2.81
C TYR A 140 -14.94 -11.06 2.07
N ASP A 141 -16.08 -10.94 2.77
CA ASP A 141 -17.41 -11.14 2.22
C ASP A 141 -17.73 -10.12 1.13
N PHE A 142 -17.30 -8.87 1.31
CA PHE A 142 -17.46 -7.85 0.28
C PHE A 142 -16.64 -8.20 -0.96
N VAL A 143 -15.34 -8.49 -0.82
CA VAL A 143 -14.48 -8.84 -1.96
C VAL A 143 -15.03 -10.08 -2.67
N SER A 144 -15.45 -11.10 -1.93
CA SER A 144 -16.03 -12.33 -2.48
C SER A 144 -17.26 -12.09 -3.36
N LYS A 145 -18.17 -11.20 -2.93
CA LYS A 145 -19.35 -10.80 -3.71
C LYS A 145 -18.99 -9.86 -4.85
N PHE A 146 -18.12 -8.89 -4.58
CA PHE A 146 -17.70 -7.88 -5.55
C PHE A 146 -17.01 -8.51 -6.75
N SER A 147 -16.09 -9.46 -6.54
CA SER A 147 -15.33 -10.12 -7.59
C SER A 147 -16.06 -11.27 -8.29
N ASP A 148 -17.20 -11.72 -7.73
CA ASP A 148 -17.95 -12.91 -8.17
C ASP A 148 -17.17 -14.24 -8.03
N TRP A 149 -16.09 -14.26 -7.24
CA TRP A 149 -15.31 -15.49 -7.01
C TRP A 149 -16.00 -16.44 -6.03
N GLY A 150 -16.87 -15.93 -5.15
CA GLY A 150 -17.59 -16.73 -4.17
C GLY A 150 -16.64 -17.60 -3.33
N LYS A 151 -16.88 -18.91 -3.31
CA LYS A 151 -16.06 -19.89 -2.56
C LYS A 151 -14.60 -19.99 -3.02
N ASN A 152 -14.26 -19.46 -4.19
CA ASN A 152 -12.89 -19.44 -4.70
C ASN A 152 -12.12 -18.20 -4.24
N THR A 153 -12.73 -17.32 -3.44
CA THR A 153 -12.04 -16.14 -2.90
C THR A 153 -10.95 -16.58 -1.94
N LEU A 154 -9.70 -16.28 -2.30
CA LEU A 154 -8.53 -16.60 -1.49
C LEU A 154 -7.83 -15.31 -1.08
N SER A 155 -7.69 -15.10 0.23
CA SER A 155 -6.76 -14.11 0.79
C SER A 155 -5.34 -14.65 0.70
N LEU A 156 -4.43 -13.88 0.11
CA LEU A 156 -3.00 -14.17 0.13
C LEU A 156 -2.46 -13.93 1.54
N ARG A 157 -1.62 -14.84 2.03
CA ARG A 157 -1.10 -14.80 3.40
C ARG A 157 -0.04 -13.73 3.59
N ARG A 158 0.74 -13.44 2.54
CA ARG A 158 1.71 -12.35 2.55
C ARG A 158 0.96 -11.03 2.55
N THR A 159 1.10 -10.29 3.64
CA THR A 159 0.61 -8.92 3.79
C THR A 159 1.77 -8.01 4.15
N LEU A 160 1.59 -6.71 3.97
CA LEU A 160 2.62 -5.72 4.32
C LEU A 160 1.98 -4.71 5.27
N LEU A 161 2.35 -4.79 6.55
CA LEU A 161 1.96 -3.87 7.60
C LEU A 161 3.01 -2.75 7.68
N ARG A 162 2.61 -1.55 7.29
CA ARG A 162 3.52 -0.45 6.96
C ARG A 162 3.28 0.75 7.85
N ASN A 163 4.25 1.03 8.71
CA ASN A 163 4.35 2.31 9.39
C ASN A 163 5.11 3.32 8.52
N ASN A 164 4.69 4.57 8.58
CA ASN A 164 5.39 5.70 7.98
C ASN A 164 5.37 6.86 8.98
N ILE A 165 6.53 7.12 9.58
CA ILE A 165 6.69 8.24 10.51
C ILE A 165 6.71 9.57 9.73
N PRO A 166 6.30 10.69 10.34
CA PRO A 166 6.42 12.01 9.74
C PRO A 166 7.84 12.25 9.17
N GLY A 167 7.94 12.88 8.00
CA GLY A 167 9.22 13.22 7.35
C GLY A 167 10.01 12.05 6.76
N SER A 168 9.59 10.79 6.96
CA SER A 168 10.28 9.64 6.37
C SER A 168 10.05 9.51 4.86
N LYS A 169 11.00 8.86 4.16
CA LYS A 169 10.90 8.59 2.73
C LYS A 169 9.69 7.65 2.44
N PRO A 170 8.68 8.09 1.66
CA PRO A 170 7.58 7.25 1.20
C PRO A 170 8.01 6.26 0.11
N ILE A 171 7.17 5.25 -0.13
CA ILE A 171 7.32 4.34 -1.27
C ILE A 171 7.12 5.08 -2.60
N GLY A 172 7.98 4.78 -3.58
CA GLY A 172 7.92 5.37 -4.91
C GLY A 172 6.79 4.82 -5.78
N VAL A 173 6.79 5.23 -7.05
CA VAL A 173 5.78 4.87 -8.05
C VAL A 173 5.91 3.41 -8.43
N HIS A 174 4.83 2.66 -8.36
CA HIS A 174 4.77 1.26 -8.80
C HIS A 174 3.32 0.81 -9.08
N TYR A 175 3.16 -0.41 -9.56
CA TYR A 175 1.92 -1.17 -9.52
C TYR A 175 2.21 -2.58 -8.98
N ASP A 176 1.21 -3.21 -8.37
CA ASP A 176 1.38 -4.44 -7.60
C ASP A 176 1.76 -5.66 -8.46
N GLN A 177 1.33 -5.70 -9.73
CA GLN A 177 1.59 -6.83 -10.63
C GLN A 177 3.07 -7.13 -10.81
N ILE A 178 3.97 -6.14 -10.71
CA ILE A 178 5.43 -6.33 -10.76
C ILE A 178 5.89 -7.40 -9.76
N PHE A 179 5.27 -7.48 -8.58
CA PHE A 179 5.62 -8.41 -7.51
C PHE A 179 4.81 -9.72 -7.54
N LEU A 180 3.79 -9.80 -8.40
CA LEU A 180 2.81 -10.89 -8.50
C LEU A 180 2.85 -11.62 -9.87
N ARG A 181 3.89 -11.40 -10.68
CA ARG A 181 4.03 -11.93 -12.05
C ARG A 181 4.00 -13.45 -12.21
N HIS A 182 4.07 -14.23 -11.12
CA HIS A 182 3.91 -15.70 -11.20
C HIS A 182 2.43 -16.12 -11.14
N GLY A 183 1.50 -15.18 -11.02
CA GLY A 183 0.06 -15.38 -11.18
C GLY A 183 -0.52 -14.54 -12.32
N ASP A 184 -1.74 -14.87 -12.72
CA ASP A 184 -2.48 -14.05 -13.67
C ASP A 184 -2.78 -12.67 -13.04
N PRO A 185 -2.78 -11.57 -13.81
CA PRO A 185 -3.00 -10.21 -13.32
C PRO A 185 -4.50 -9.97 -13.01
N THR A 186 -5.02 -10.72 -12.06
CA THR A 186 -6.43 -10.75 -11.66
C THR A 186 -6.62 -10.50 -10.16
N SER A 187 -5.54 -10.27 -9.42
CA SER A 187 -5.63 -9.98 -8.00
C SER A 187 -6.38 -8.69 -7.72
N VAL A 188 -6.98 -8.60 -6.55
CA VAL A 188 -7.53 -7.35 -6.01
C VAL A 188 -6.72 -7.02 -4.76
N THR A 189 -6.05 -5.87 -4.76
CA THR A 189 -5.37 -5.36 -3.57
C THR A 189 -6.31 -4.45 -2.79
N ALA A 190 -6.48 -4.71 -1.51
CA ALA A 190 -7.15 -3.84 -0.56
C ALA A 190 -6.11 -3.12 0.30
N TRP A 191 -5.96 -1.81 0.11
CA TRP A 191 -5.18 -0.96 0.99
C TRP A 191 -6.07 -0.48 2.14
N VAL A 192 -5.67 -0.78 3.37
CA VAL A 192 -6.45 -0.55 4.59
C VAL A 192 -5.71 0.41 5.51
N PRO A 193 -6.14 1.69 5.62
CA PRO A 193 -5.63 2.62 6.62
C PRO A 193 -6.01 2.14 8.03
N MET A 194 -5.01 1.91 8.87
CA MET A 194 -5.19 1.47 10.25
C MET A 194 -5.18 2.67 11.19
N GLY A 195 -6.15 3.55 11.03
CA GLY A 195 -6.22 4.85 11.70
C GLY A 195 -6.65 5.95 10.73
N ASP A 196 -7.02 7.11 11.28
CA ASP A 196 -7.28 8.29 10.45
C ASP A 196 -5.97 8.83 9.90
N ILE A 197 -5.99 9.26 8.64
CA ILE A 197 -4.83 9.83 7.95
C ILE A 197 -5.30 11.14 7.34
N LYS A 198 -4.73 12.25 7.81
CA LYS A 198 -4.97 13.57 7.19
C LYS A 198 -4.51 13.54 5.73
N ILE A 199 -5.02 14.45 4.91
CA ILE A 199 -4.64 14.50 3.48
C ILE A 199 -3.12 14.61 3.28
N ASN A 200 -2.42 15.33 4.16
CA ASN A 200 -0.96 15.46 4.19
C ASN A 200 -0.27 14.45 5.15
N GLY A 201 -1.00 13.48 5.71
CA GLY A 201 -0.48 12.45 6.62
C GLY A 201 0.21 11.28 5.89
N GLY A 202 0.56 11.46 4.61
CA GLY A 202 1.28 10.47 3.83
C GLY A 202 0.44 9.27 3.39
N GLY A 203 -0.85 9.48 3.08
CA GLY A 203 -1.71 8.44 2.52
C GLY A 203 -1.21 7.90 1.17
N LEU A 204 -1.80 6.78 0.73
CA LEU A 204 -1.55 6.26 -0.62
C LEU A 204 -2.19 7.16 -1.67
N ILE A 205 -1.53 7.35 -2.81
CA ILE A 205 -2.00 8.18 -3.91
C ILE A 205 -2.02 7.36 -5.19
N TYR A 206 -2.96 7.67 -6.08
CA TYR A 206 -3.23 6.88 -7.28
C TYR A 206 -3.11 7.76 -8.52
N LEU A 207 -2.48 7.28 -9.58
CA LEU A 207 -2.36 8.07 -10.81
C LEU A 207 -3.68 8.03 -11.57
N GLU A 208 -4.21 9.17 -11.99
CA GLU A 208 -5.39 9.24 -12.86
C GLU A 208 -5.19 8.39 -14.13
N ASP A 209 -6.17 7.53 -14.48
CA ASP A 209 -6.08 6.48 -15.53
C ASP A 209 -4.87 5.51 -15.39
N GLY A 210 -4.31 5.39 -14.18
CA GLY A 210 -3.04 4.70 -13.96
C GLY A 210 -3.05 3.21 -14.31
N ASP A 211 -4.18 2.51 -14.18
CA ASP A 211 -4.29 1.09 -14.53
C ASP A 211 -3.98 0.83 -16.01
N ARG A 212 -4.54 1.64 -16.92
CA ARG A 212 -4.30 1.50 -18.36
C ARG A 212 -2.84 1.78 -18.72
N ILE A 213 -2.20 2.75 -18.06
CA ILE A 213 -0.78 3.03 -18.23
C ILE A 213 0.06 1.86 -17.73
N GLY A 214 -0.28 1.32 -16.55
CA GLY A 214 0.40 0.17 -15.96
C GLY A 214 0.33 -1.09 -16.83
N VAL A 215 -0.83 -1.37 -17.43
CA VAL A 215 -0.98 -2.47 -18.42
C VAL A 215 0.00 -2.29 -19.58
N GLY A 216 0.05 -1.11 -20.18
CA GLY A 216 0.97 -0.83 -21.29
C GLY A 216 2.44 -0.92 -20.90
N MET A 217 2.80 -0.52 -19.67
CA MET A 217 4.15 -0.69 -19.13
C MET A 217 4.52 -2.16 -18.93
N GLU A 218 3.60 -2.97 -18.40
CA GLU A 218 3.80 -4.40 -18.18
C GLU A 218 3.97 -5.15 -19.51
N GLU A 219 3.14 -4.84 -20.52
CA GLU A 219 3.28 -5.39 -21.87
C GLU A 219 4.63 -5.02 -22.49
N ALA A 220 5.02 -3.74 -22.43
CA ALA A 220 6.30 -3.27 -22.96
C ALA A 220 7.50 -3.92 -22.26
N PHE A 221 7.38 -4.17 -20.96
CA PHE A 221 8.41 -4.86 -20.18
C PHE A 221 8.62 -6.31 -20.66
N PHE A 222 7.55 -7.08 -20.86
CA PHE A 222 7.68 -8.46 -21.35
C PHE A 222 8.20 -8.54 -22.79
N VAL A 223 7.83 -7.58 -23.64
CA VAL A 223 8.40 -7.47 -25.00
C VAL A 223 9.92 -7.27 -24.91
N LYS A 224 10.39 -6.31 -24.11
CA LYS A 224 11.83 -6.05 -23.92
C LYS A 224 12.56 -7.24 -23.29
N ALA A 225 11.97 -7.91 -22.32
CA ALA A 225 12.58 -9.08 -21.69
C ALA A 225 12.81 -10.20 -22.72
N LYS A 226 11.82 -10.45 -23.59
CA LYS A 226 11.94 -11.43 -24.67
C LYS A 226 12.97 -11.01 -25.72
N GLU A 227 13.01 -9.74 -26.11
CA GLU A 227 14.01 -9.20 -27.04
C GLU A 227 15.44 -9.30 -26.48
N ALA A 228 15.61 -9.14 -25.17
CA ALA A 228 16.87 -9.32 -24.47
C ALA A 228 17.25 -10.80 -24.21
N GLY A 229 16.40 -11.74 -24.64
CA GLY A 229 16.68 -13.18 -24.53
C GLY A 229 16.51 -13.76 -23.12
N LEU A 230 15.80 -13.07 -22.22
CA LEU A 230 15.47 -13.59 -20.90
C LEU A 230 14.52 -14.78 -21.05
N THR A 231 14.70 -15.78 -20.20
CA THR A 231 13.72 -16.86 -20.02
C THR A 231 12.42 -16.31 -19.41
N ASP A 232 11.32 -17.04 -19.56
CA ASP A 232 10.04 -16.67 -18.93
C ASP A 232 10.17 -16.50 -17.41
N GLU A 233 11.03 -17.30 -16.76
CA GLU A 233 11.27 -17.22 -15.32
C GLU A 233 12.05 -15.96 -14.94
N GLU A 234 13.10 -15.62 -15.69
CA GLU A 234 13.87 -14.38 -15.47
C GLU A 234 13.01 -13.14 -15.74
N ALA A 235 12.15 -13.19 -16.76
CA ALA A 235 11.23 -12.11 -17.09
C ALA A 235 10.21 -11.85 -15.96
N ARG A 236 9.75 -12.89 -15.26
CA ARG A 236 8.79 -12.75 -14.14
C ARG A 236 9.39 -12.15 -12.87
N SER A 237 10.71 -12.14 -12.72
CA SER A 237 11.35 -11.53 -11.55
C SER A 237 11.17 -10.00 -11.53
N ALA A 238 10.71 -9.47 -10.39
CA ALA A 238 10.64 -8.02 -10.13
C ALA A 238 12.02 -7.33 -10.07
N PHE A 239 13.10 -8.12 -9.91
CA PHE A 239 14.46 -7.65 -9.65
C PHE A 239 15.44 -7.99 -10.78
N ASN A 240 14.96 -8.19 -12.00
CA ASN A 240 15.83 -8.49 -13.14
C ASN A 240 16.50 -7.22 -13.71
N SER A 241 17.41 -7.41 -14.68
CA SER A 241 18.22 -6.35 -15.28
C SER A 241 17.44 -5.25 -16.01
N ASN A 242 16.14 -5.45 -16.25
CA ASN A 242 15.27 -4.51 -16.94
C ASN A 242 14.38 -3.70 -15.97
N MET A 243 14.50 -3.90 -14.66
CA MET A 243 13.79 -3.16 -13.61
C MET A 243 14.77 -2.41 -12.70
N MET A 244 14.30 -1.38 -11.99
CA MET A 244 15.06 -0.85 -10.85
C MET A 244 15.22 -1.94 -9.79
N ALA A 245 16.35 -1.94 -9.06
CA ALA A 245 16.66 -2.96 -8.06
C ALA A 245 15.64 -3.06 -6.89
N THR A 246 14.71 -2.11 -6.80
CA THR A 246 13.64 -2.02 -5.81
C THR A 246 12.25 -2.41 -6.35
N GLY A 247 12.13 -2.71 -7.66
CA GLY A 247 10.84 -2.98 -8.31
C GLY A 247 9.99 -1.73 -8.59
N LEU A 248 10.50 -0.54 -8.27
CA LEU A 248 9.81 0.73 -8.52
C LEU A 248 9.94 1.18 -9.99
N LEU A 249 8.95 1.93 -10.48
CA LEU A 249 8.95 2.58 -11.78
C LEU A 249 9.64 3.95 -11.75
N SER A 250 9.48 4.68 -10.64
CA SER A 250 10.11 5.97 -10.41
C SER A 250 10.16 6.32 -8.92
N GLU A 251 11.17 7.07 -8.52
CA GLU A 251 11.30 7.69 -7.19
C GLU A 251 10.73 9.11 -7.14
N PHE A 252 10.27 9.63 -8.29
CA PHE A 252 9.84 11.01 -8.53
C PHE A 252 8.38 11.04 -9.00
N PRO A 253 7.38 10.95 -8.09
CA PRO A 253 5.98 10.90 -8.47
C PRO A 253 5.47 12.11 -9.25
N ALA A 254 5.87 13.35 -8.90
CA ALA A 254 5.38 14.53 -9.60
C ALA A 254 5.90 14.62 -11.04
N GLU A 255 7.17 14.25 -11.26
CA GLU A 255 7.73 14.07 -12.60
C GLU A 255 7.01 12.96 -13.37
N PHE A 256 6.81 11.78 -12.76
CA PHE A 256 6.14 10.66 -13.41
C PHE A 256 4.73 11.04 -13.91
N ALA A 257 3.96 11.76 -13.09
CA ALA A 257 2.63 12.21 -13.48
C ALA A 257 2.67 13.23 -14.63
N ARG A 258 3.65 14.15 -14.62
CA ARG A 258 3.87 15.13 -15.70
C ARG A 258 4.21 14.46 -17.02
N GLU A 259 5.09 13.46 -17.02
CA GLU A 259 5.48 12.70 -18.23
C GLU A 259 4.28 11.99 -18.89
N HIS A 260 3.31 11.56 -18.09
CA HIS A 260 2.10 10.89 -18.57
C HIS A 260 0.93 11.86 -18.79
N GLY A 261 1.10 13.15 -18.50
CA GLY A 261 0.02 14.14 -18.58
C GLY A 261 -1.17 13.76 -17.69
N ARG A 262 -0.91 13.35 -16.45
CA ARG A 262 -1.89 12.90 -15.47
C ARG A 262 -1.71 13.60 -14.13
N ARG A 263 -2.72 13.47 -13.27
CA ARG A 263 -2.74 14.00 -11.90
C ARG A 263 -2.66 12.87 -10.89
N TRP A 264 -2.20 13.19 -9.69
CA TRP A 264 -2.31 12.29 -8.54
C TRP A 264 -3.66 12.45 -7.85
N LEU A 265 -4.38 11.34 -7.69
CA LEU A 265 -5.61 11.25 -6.92
C LEU A 265 -5.27 11.00 -5.45
N VAL A 266 -5.78 11.84 -4.58
CA VAL A 266 -5.43 11.89 -3.15
C VAL A 266 -6.68 11.95 -2.28
N SER A 267 -6.57 11.58 -1.00
CA SER A 267 -7.65 11.74 -0.04
C SER A 267 -7.11 11.80 1.40
N ALA A 268 -7.91 12.37 2.30
CA ALA A 268 -7.86 11.97 3.70
C ALA A 268 -8.55 10.60 3.86
N TYR A 269 -8.12 9.82 4.84
CA TYR A 269 -8.66 8.51 5.14
C TYR A 269 -9.13 8.43 6.59
N GLU A 270 -10.12 7.58 6.84
CA GLU A 270 -10.63 7.30 8.17
C GLU A 270 -10.45 5.82 8.49
N ALA A 271 -10.20 5.49 9.75
CA ALA A 271 -10.26 4.11 10.20
C ALA A 271 -11.64 3.51 9.85
N GLY A 272 -11.62 2.39 9.13
CA GLY A 272 -12.81 1.74 8.57
C GLY A 272 -12.88 1.81 7.04
N ASP A 273 -12.15 2.73 6.42
CA ASP A 273 -12.07 2.82 4.96
C ASP A 273 -11.19 1.72 4.36
N VAL A 274 -11.40 1.44 3.07
CA VAL A 274 -10.54 0.56 2.26
C VAL A 274 -10.48 1.10 0.83
N VAL A 275 -9.31 1.05 0.18
CA VAL A 275 -9.19 1.25 -1.26
C VAL A 275 -8.87 -0.08 -1.93
N LEU A 276 -9.80 -0.59 -2.75
CA LEU A 276 -9.51 -1.71 -3.64
C LEU A 276 -8.83 -1.17 -4.90
N HIS A 277 -7.82 -1.85 -5.46
CA HIS A 277 -7.23 -1.46 -6.74
C HIS A 277 -6.77 -2.65 -7.57
N LYS A 278 -6.76 -2.44 -8.89
CA LYS A 278 -6.33 -3.43 -9.89
C LYS A 278 -4.83 -3.69 -9.81
N PRO A 279 -4.36 -4.84 -10.32
CA PRO A 279 -2.93 -5.21 -10.24
C PRO A 279 -2.00 -4.21 -10.92
N HIS A 280 -2.47 -3.53 -11.97
CA HIS A 280 -1.68 -2.56 -12.74
C HIS A 280 -1.94 -1.11 -12.33
N MET A 281 -2.82 -0.87 -11.35
CA MET A 281 -3.15 0.47 -10.91
C MET A 281 -1.90 1.16 -10.35
N ILE A 282 -1.40 2.17 -11.06
CA ILE A 282 -0.21 2.91 -10.65
C ILE A 282 -0.50 3.73 -9.39
N HIS A 283 0.33 3.55 -8.37
CA HIS A 283 0.21 4.22 -7.09
C HIS A 283 1.58 4.52 -6.47
N ALA A 284 1.57 5.40 -5.48
CA ALA A 284 2.73 5.80 -4.66
C ALA A 284 2.25 6.22 -3.27
N SER A 285 3.16 6.61 -2.37
CA SER A 285 2.77 7.28 -1.12
C SER A 285 3.17 8.76 -1.13
N ALA A 286 2.34 9.59 -0.51
CA ALA A 286 2.74 10.94 -0.12
C ALA A 286 3.70 10.91 1.08
N ILE A 287 4.48 11.98 1.26
CA ILE A 287 5.26 12.23 2.47
C ILE A 287 4.29 12.47 3.63
N ASN A 288 4.52 11.81 4.76
CA ASN A 288 3.79 12.12 5.99
C ASN A 288 4.29 13.45 6.57
N GLN A 289 3.43 14.46 6.54
CA GLN A 289 3.65 15.78 7.11
C GLN A 289 2.58 16.13 8.14
N ASP A 290 2.05 15.11 8.82
CA ASP A 290 1.04 15.30 9.86
C ASP A 290 1.59 16.23 10.96
N PRO A 291 0.94 17.39 11.22
CA PRO A 291 1.44 18.39 12.16
C PRO A 291 1.41 17.92 13.62
N ASP A 292 0.63 16.89 13.93
CA ASP A 292 0.52 16.29 15.27
C ASP A 292 1.50 15.13 15.46
N ASN A 293 2.41 14.92 14.50
CA ASN A 293 3.38 13.82 14.45
C ASN A 293 2.74 12.42 14.46
N VAL A 294 1.54 12.27 13.92
CA VAL A 294 0.87 10.97 13.82
C VAL A 294 1.63 10.06 12.86
N ILE A 295 1.96 8.85 13.31
CA ILE A 295 2.50 7.78 12.46
C ILE A 295 1.36 7.22 11.62
N ARG A 296 1.53 7.26 10.30
CA ARG A 296 0.62 6.58 9.37
C ARG A 296 0.86 5.07 9.47
N LEU A 297 -0.19 4.30 9.72
CA LEU A 297 -0.18 2.85 9.71
C LEU A 297 -1.20 2.37 8.68
N ALA A 298 -0.82 1.43 7.84
CA ALA A 298 -1.72 0.78 6.91
C ALA A 298 -1.27 -0.64 6.64
N THR A 299 -2.19 -1.48 6.18
CA THR A 299 -1.84 -2.79 5.62
C THR A 299 -2.35 -2.91 4.20
N ASP A 300 -1.62 -3.61 3.34
CA ASP A 300 -2.15 -4.05 2.06
C ASP A 300 -2.40 -5.57 2.05
N LEU A 301 -3.68 -5.90 1.84
CA LEU A 301 -4.23 -7.26 1.77
C LEU A 301 -4.50 -7.58 0.29
N ARG A 302 -4.26 -8.81 -0.13
CA ARG A 302 -4.45 -9.21 -1.53
C ARG A 302 -5.36 -10.41 -1.62
N PHE A 303 -6.25 -10.39 -2.61
CA PHE A 303 -7.20 -11.46 -2.87
C PHE A 303 -7.05 -11.95 -4.31
N CYS A 304 -7.31 -13.23 -4.54
CA CYS A 304 -7.38 -13.82 -5.88
C CYS A 304 -8.47 -14.90 -6.00
N ASP A 305 -8.76 -15.31 -7.23
CA ASP A 305 -9.55 -16.50 -7.54
C ASP A 305 -8.67 -17.75 -7.45
N SER A 306 -8.88 -18.58 -6.42
CA SER A 306 -8.13 -19.82 -6.22
C SER A 306 -8.35 -20.88 -7.31
N SER A 307 -9.35 -20.70 -8.18
CA SER A 307 -9.57 -21.58 -9.34
C SER A 307 -8.69 -21.23 -10.54
N LYS A 308 -7.98 -20.10 -10.49
CA LYS A 308 -7.05 -19.62 -11.54
C LYS A 308 -5.60 -19.73 -11.08
N PRO A 309 -4.62 -19.68 -12.00
CA PRO A 309 -3.22 -19.50 -11.63
C PRO A 309 -3.01 -18.22 -10.81
N TYR A 310 -2.39 -18.35 -9.64
CA TYR A 310 -2.01 -17.24 -8.78
C TYR A 310 -0.60 -17.46 -8.23
N ASP A 311 0.04 -16.37 -7.77
CA ASP A 311 1.40 -16.41 -7.27
C ASP A 311 1.46 -17.08 -5.88
N LYS A 312 1.86 -18.35 -5.86
CA LYS A 312 1.94 -19.14 -4.62
C LYS A 312 3.02 -18.64 -3.65
N ARG A 313 3.98 -17.82 -4.09
CA ARG A 313 5.01 -17.25 -3.20
C ARG A 313 4.37 -16.37 -2.12
N TRP A 314 3.25 -15.73 -2.45
CA TRP A 314 2.44 -14.90 -1.57
C TRP A 314 1.58 -15.67 -0.55
N MET A 315 1.67 -17.00 -0.51
CA MET A 315 1.06 -17.82 0.56
C MET A 315 1.95 -17.98 1.80
N ASN A 316 3.16 -17.43 1.77
CA ASN A 316 4.05 -17.38 2.92
C ASN A 316 3.90 -16.06 3.69
N TYR A 317 4.21 -16.06 4.98
CA TYR A 317 4.33 -14.81 5.73
C TYR A 317 5.43 -13.90 5.18
N TYR A 318 5.29 -12.60 5.42
CA TYR A 318 6.31 -11.62 5.06
C TYR A 318 7.63 -11.88 5.77
N ARG A 319 8.73 -11.92 5.00
CA ARG A 319 10.10 -12.02 5.50
C ARG A 319 10.98 -11.06 4.70
N PHE A 320 12.08 -10.62 5.29
CA PHE A 320 13.11 -9.92 4.52
C PHE A 320 13.93 -10.92 3.69
N HIS A 321 14.47 -10.45 2.56
CA HIS A 321 15.36 -11.21 1.68
C HIS A 321 14.75 -12.49 1.08
N ASP A 322 13.43 -12.56 0.95
CA ASP A 322 12.72 -13.71 0.40
C ASP A 322 12.48 -13.63 -1.12
N GLY A 323 12.99 -12.58 -1.77
CA GLY A 323 12.94 -12.43 -3.23
C GLY A 323 11.54 -12.10 -3.77
N VAL A 324 10.63 -11.62 -2.91
CA VAL A 324 9.27 -11.17 -3.26
C VAL A 324 9.08 -9.72 -2.87
#